data_AF-A0A8S3JW21-F1
#
_entry.id   AF-A0A8S3JW21-F1
#
_cell.length_a   1.000
_cell.length_b   1.000
_cell.length_c   1.000
_cell.angle_alpha   90.00
_cell.angle_beta   90.00
_cell.angle_gamma   90.00
#
_symmetry.space_group_name_H-M   'P 1'
#
loop_
_entity.id
_entity.type
_entity.pdbx_description
1 polymer ?
#
loop_
_entity_poly.entity_id
_entity_poly.type
_entity_poly.pdbx_seq_one_letter_code
_entity_poly.pdbx_strand_id
1 'polypeptide(L)' 'DAFSLLAYPDPRISPLAQLLEPSQRESVSSVLNSAILEAHDMPRHPALEVLVGYLHECDKLMHKNNIPDCAFIELNKYVR' A
#
# COMPACT_ATOMS: atom_id res chain seq x y z
N ASP A 1 15.41 -0.74 3.08
CA ASP A 1 15.21 -0.17 1.73
C ASP A 1 15.31 1.35 1.71
N ALA A 2 14.31 2.17 2.00
CA ALA A 2 14.52 3.64 1.99
C ALA A 2 15.41 4.17 3.15
N PHE A 3 15.30 3.57 4.35
CA PHE A 3 16.10 3.97 5.52
C PHE A 3 17.61 3.83 5.32
N SER A 4 18.04 2.96 4.40
CA SER A 4 19.45 2.82 4.04
C SER A 4 20.04 4.09 3.42
N LEU A 5 19.21 5.02 2.94
CA LEU A 5 19.65 6.36 2.51
C LEU A 5 20.22 7.19 3.67
N LEU A 6 19.74 6.98 4.90
CA LEU A 6 20.22 7.69 6.10
C LEU A 6 21.60 7.21 6.57
N ALA A 7 22.06 6.06 6.06
CA ALA A 7 23.37 5.52 6.39
C ALA A 7 24.51 6.21 5.61
N TYR A 8 24.18 7.05 4.62
CA TYR A 8 25.15 7.76 3.79
C TYR A 8 25.17 9.26 4.13
N PRO A 9 26.35 9.91 4.13
CA PRO A 9 26.45 11.36 4.36
C PRO A 9 25.73 12.18 3.29
N ASP A 10 25.75 11.70 2.04
CA ASP A 10 24.92 12.21 0.96
C ASP A 10 24.00 11.06 0.48
N PRO A 11 22.68 11.18 0.58
CA PRO A 11 21.77 10.11 0.17
C PRO A 11 21.77 9.89 -1.36
N ARG A 12 22.33 10.81 -2.17
CA ARG A 12 22.43 10.67 -3.63
C ARG A 12 23.55 9.76 -4.11
N ILE A 13 24.54 9.46 -3.26
CA ILE A 13 25.61 8.50 -3.58
C ILE A 13 25.24 7.07 -3.18
N SER A 14 24.11 6.89 -2.51
CA SER A 14 23.61 5.57 -2.13
C SER A 14 23.29 4.73 -3.38
N PRO A 15 23.47 3.39 -3.35
CA PRO A 15 22.95 2.51 -4.39
C PRO A 15 21.43 2.62 -4.58
N LEU A 16 20.73 3.21 -3.60
CA LEU A 16 19.29 3.47 -3.63
C LEU A 16 18.94 4.92 -3.97
N ALA A 17 19.87 5.71 -4.52
CA ALA A 17 19.64 7.10 -4.89
C ALA A 17 18.44 7.30 -5.85
N GLN A 18 18.11 6.28 -6.65
CA GLN A 18 16.91 6.24 -7.49
C GLN A 18 15.59 6.46 -6.72
N LEU A 19 15.56 6.14 -5.41
CA LEU A 19 14.41 6.40 -4.55
C LEU A 19 14.17 7.91 -4.32
N LEU A 20 15.17 8.75 -4.56
CA LEU A 20 15.06 10.20 -4.45
C LEU A 20 14.46 10.85 -5.70
N GLU A 21 14.30 10.09 -6.80
CA GLU A 21 13.67 10.61 -8.00
C GLU A 21 12.22 11.02 -7.72
N PRO A 22 11.72 12.10 -8.37
CA PRO A 22 10.33 12.54 -8.19
C PRO A 22 9.30 11.44 -8.47
N SER A 23 9.61 10.54 -9.40
CA SER A 23 8.82 9.35 -9.77
C SER A 23 8.63 8.38 -8.60
N GLN A 24 9.59 8.32 -7.67
CA GLN A 24 9.58 7.39 -6.54
C GLN A 24 9.07 8.03 -5.25
N ARG A 25 8.76 9.33 -5.25
CA ARG A 25 8.34 10.07 -4.07
C ARG A 25 7.10 9.48 -3.39
N GLU A 26 6.11 9.04 -4.17
CA GLU A 26 4.91 8.39 -3.64
C GLU A 26 5.22 7.03 -3.00
N SER A 27 6.04 6.22 -3.65
CA SER A 27 6.49 4.93 -3.11
C SER A 27 7.25 5.10 -1.80
N VAL A 28 8.23 6.00 -1.75
CA VAL A 28 9.00 6.29 -0.54
C VAL A 28 8.11 6.85 0.57
N SER A 29 7.21 7.78 0.25
CA SER A 29 6.25 8.35 1.19
C SER A 29 5.34 7.27 1.78
N SER A 30 4.81 6.37 0.96
CA SER A 30 3.97 5.25 1.41
C SER A 30 4.70 4.33 2.39
N VAL A 31 5.94 3.95 2.07
CA VAL A 31 6.78 3.11 2.94
C VAL A 31 7.11 3.83 4.25
N LEU A 32 7.43 5.12 4.20
CA LEU A 32 7.75 5.90 5.39
C LEU A 32 6.53 6.10 6.30
N ASN A 33 5.39 6.51 5.74
CA ASN A 33 4.15 6.70 6.49
C ASN A 33 3.71 5.40 7.18
N SER A 34 3.84 4.29 6.47
CA SER A 34 3.61 2.95 7.02
C SER A 34 4.48 2.64 8.24
N ALA A 35 5.79 2.88 8.13
CA ALA A 35 6.74 2.60 9.20
C ALA A 35 6.51 3.51 10.44
N ILE A 36 6.08 4.75 10.22
CA ILE A 36 5.70 5.67 11.31
C ILE A 36 4.47 5.14 12.05
N LEU A 37 3.43 4.71 11.32
CA LEU A 37 2.23 4.14 11.93
C LEU A 37 2.58 2.92 12.78
N GLU A 38 3.39 2.00 12.24
CA GLU A 38 3.84 0.80 12.96
C GLU A 38 4.64 1.14 14.22
N ALA A 39 5.52 2.15 14.18
CA ALA A 39 6.27 2.62 15.35
C ALA A 39 5.39 3.20 16.47
N HIS A 40 4.15 3.58 16.15
CA HIS A 40 3.15 4.08 17.08
C HIS A 40 2.06 3.04 17.41
N ASP A 41 2.29 1.76 17.09
CA ASP A 41 1.30 0.67 17.24
C ASP A 41 -0.03 0.96 16.51
N MET A 42 0.02 1.75 15.43
CA MET A 42 -1.13 2.05 14.58
C MET A 42 -1.15 1.14 13.35
N PRO A 43 -2.34 0.79 12.85
CA PRO A 43 -2.46 -0.05 11.66
C PRO A 43 -1.89 0.66 10.43
N ARG A 44 -1.08 -0.07 9.67
CA ARG A 44 -0.40 0.41 8.45
C ARG A 44 -1.36 0.87 7.36
N HIS A 45 -2.49 0.17 7.25
CA HIS A 45 -3.54 0.47 6.27
C HIS A 45 -4.76 1.04 6.99
N PRO A 46 -5.42 2.08 6.45
CA PRO A 46 -6.67 2.56 6.98
C PRO A 46 -7.71 1.43 6.94
N ALA A 47 -8.59 1.38 7.95
CA ALA A 47 -9.61 0.35 8.08
C ALA A 47 -10.48 0.19 6.81
N LEU A 48 -10.70 1.28 6.07
CA LEU A 48 -11.43 1.26 4.81
C LEU A 48 -10.72 0.44 3.73
N GLU A 49 -9.40 0.58 3.57
CA GLU A 49 -8.61 -0.16 2.59
C GLU A 49 -8.62 -1.66 2.92
N VAL A 50 -8.51 -2.00 4.21
CA VAL A 50 -8.61 -3.37 4.69
C VAL A 50 -9.99 -3.97 4.38
N LEU A 51 -11.07 -3.21 4.63
CA LEU A 51 -12.44 -3.63 4.31
C LEU A 51 -12.64 -3.85 2.81
N VAL A 52 -12.11 -2.96 1.96
CA VAL A 52 -12.19 -3.13 0.51
C VAL A 52 -11.44 -4.40 0.08
N GLY A 53 -10.28 -4.70 0.69
CA GLY A 53 -9.58 -5.97 0.48
C GLY A 53 -10.42 -7.19 0.84
N TYR A 54 -11.10 -7.17 1.99
CA TYR A 54 -12.03 -8.24 2.37
C TYR A 54 -13.21 -8.38 1.41
N LEU A 55 -13.79 -7.27 0.95
CA LEU A 55 -14.86 -7.30 -0.05
C LEU A 55 -14.40 -7.93 -1.35
N HIS A 56 -13.15 -7.69 -1.77
CA HIS A 56 -12.58 -8.26 -2.98
C HIS A 56 -12.40 -9.77 -2.88
N GLU A 57 -11.95 -10.27 -1.72
CA GLU A 57 -11.84 -11.71 -1.50
C GLU A 57 -13.23 -12.37 -1.39
N CYS A 58 -14.20 -11.71 -0.75
CA CYS A 58 -15.59 -12.16 -0.74
C CYS A 58 -16.15 -12.25 -2.17
N ASP A 59 -15.95 -11.23 -3.00
CA ASP A 59 -16.40 -11.22 -4.40
C ASP A 59 -15.80 -12.39 -5.20
N LYS A 60 -14.49 -12.61 -5.05
CA LYS A 60 -13.79 -13.75 -5.65
C LYS A 60 -14.36 -15.10 -5.20
N LEU A 61 -14.66 -15.25 -3.91
CA LEU A 61 -15.28 -16.46 -3.37
C LEU A 61 -16.72 -16.64 -3.87
N MET A 62 -17.48 -15.57 -4.01
CA MET A 62 -18.86 -15.62 -4.52
C MET A 62 -18.91 -16.01 -5.99
N HIS A 63 -18.02 -15.47 -6.82
CA HIS A 63 -17.83 -15.91 -8.20
C HIS A 63 -17.45 -17.40 -8.26
N LYS A 64 -16.52 -17.86 -7.41
CA LYS A 64 -16.13 -19.28 -7.35
C LYS A 64 -17.29 -20.21 -6.97
N ASN A 65 -18.22 -19.74 -6.14
CA ASN A 65 -19.40 -20.50 -5.71
C ASN A 65 -20.64 -20.25 -6.58
N ASN A 66 -20.51 -19.53 -7.72
CA ASN A 66 -21.62 -19.17 -8.60
C ASN A 66 -22.79 -18.47 -7.87
N ILE A 67 -22.49 -17.55 -6.95
CA ILE A 67 -23.52 -16.74 -6.26
C ILE A 67 -23.71 -15.45 -7.07
N PRO A 68 -24.83 -15.26 -7.79
CA PRO A 68 -24.98 -14.18 -8.76
C PRO A 68 -25.30 -12.79 -8.16
N ASP A 69 -25.58 -12.70 -6.86
CA ASP A 69 -26.20 -11.51 -6.25
C ASP A 69 -25.23 -10.34 -5.95
N CYS A 70 -23.91 -10.52 -6.12
CA CYS A 70 -22.91 -9.49 -5.77
C CYS A 70 -22.29 -8.73 -6.96
N ALA A 71 -22.75 -8.95 -8.18
CA ALA A 71 -22.19 -8.33 -9.40
C ALA A 71 -22.34 -6.79 -9.51
N PHE A 72 -22.87 -6.12 -8.49
CA PHE A 72 -23.25 -4.70 -8.56
C PHE A 72 -22.19 -3.71 -8.05
N ILE A 73 -21.11 -4.18 -7.40
CA ILE A 73 -20.13 -3.28 -6.78
C ILE A 73 -18.77 -3.42 -7.47
N GLU A 74 -18.41 -2.41 -8.26
CA GLU A 74 -17.07 -2.31 -8.86
C GLU A 74 -16.06 -1.82 -7.81
N LEU A 75 -15.49 -2.77 -7.06
CA LEU A 75 -14.54 -2.49 -5.96
C LEU A 75 -13.26 -1.80 -6.44
N ASN A 76 -12.85 -2.00 -7.69
CA ASN A 76 -11.68 -1.34 -8.30
C ASN A 76 -11.78 0.19 -8.32
N LYS A 77 -12.99 0.75 -8.21
CA LYS A 77 -13.18 2.20 -8.09
C LYS A 77 -12.67 2.77 -6.76
N TYR A 78 -12.58 1.94 -5.72
CA TYR A 78 -12.27 2.34 -4.35
C TYR A 78 -10.87 1.94 -3.89
N VAL A 79 -10.16 1.13 -4.68
CA VAL A 79 -8.74 0.82 -4.47
C VAL A 79 -7.92 1.81 -5.31
N ARG A 80 -6.94 2.46 -4.69
CA ARG A 80 -6.05 3.43 -5.34
C ARG A 80 -4.74 2.79 -5.75
#